data_AF-A0A645GXY7-F1
#
_entry.id   AF-A0A645GXY7-F1
#
_cell.length_a   1.000
_cell.length_b   1.000
_cell.length_c   1.000
_cell.angle_alpha   90.00
_cell.angle_beta   90.00
_cell.angle_gamma   90.00
#
_symmetry.space_group_name_H-M   'P 1'
#
loop_
_entity.id
_entity.type
_entity.pdbx_description
1 polymer ?
#
loop_
_entity_poly.entity_id
_entity_poly.type
_entity_poly.pdbx_seq_one_letter_code
_entity_poly.pdbx_strand_id
1 'polypeptide(L)'
;MDITAVESQTPGSTGMTAIYRPIPPRDEDGNILFYLPGMNVLVGERCFTDGVLYEAIQQMTPCNWPPGSAGTDAVWKKAAV
;
A
#
# COMPACT_ATOMS: atom_id res chain seq x y z
N MET A 1 25.67 -7.69 -39.60
CA MET A 1 24.70 -7.70 -38.49
C MET A 1 25.39 -7.03 -37.34
N ASP A 2 25.03 -5.77 -37.10
CA ASP A 2 25.60 -4.94 -36.03
C ASP A 2 24.78 -5.20 -34.76
N ILE A 3 25.43 -5.72 -33.72
CA ILE A 3 24.82 -5.97 -32.41
C ILE A 3 25.30 -4.82 -31.52
N THR A 4 24.51 -3.77 -31.41
CA THR A 4 24.76 -2.70 -30.45
C THR A 4 24.43 -3.20 -29.04
N ALA A 5 25.36 -3.00 -28.10
CA ALA A 5 25.16 -3.40 -26.71
C ALA A 5 23.94 -2.65 -26.13
N VAL A 6 22.95 -3.40 -25.62
CA VAL A 6 21.87 -2.81 -24.81
C VAL A 6 22.50 -2.32 -23.51
N GLU A 7 22.32 -1.05 -23.18
CA GLU A 7 22.81 -0.49 -21.93
C GLU A 7 22.10 -1.19 -20.77
N SER A 8 22.77 -2.16 -20.17
CA SER A 8 22.32 -2.80 -18.94
C SER A 8 22.43 -1.74 -17.84
N GLN A 9 21.35 -1.01 -17.60
CA GLN A 9 21.31 -0.05 -16.50
C GLN A 9 21.49 -0.82 -15.19
N THR A 10 22.65 -0.62 -14.57
CA THR A 10 22.99 -1.20 -13.27
C THR A 10 21.95 -0.78 -12.23
N PRO A 11 21.54 -1.69 -11.32
CA PRO A 11 20.69 -1.31 -10.18
C PRO A 11 21.38 -0.19 -9.39
N GLY A 12 20.78 1.00 -9.38
CA GLY A 12 21.34 2.22 -8.77
C GLY A 12 21.62 3.38 -9.74
N SER A 13 21.40 3.24 -11.05
CA SER A 13 21.48 4.37 -11.99
C SER A 13 20.52 5.52 -11.62
N THR A 14 20.91 6.75 -11.89
CA THR A 14 20.05 7.95 -11.74
C THR A 14 18.73 7.73 -12.49
N GLY A 15 17.61 7.69 -11.75
CA GLY A 15 16.28 7.36 -12.30
C GLY A 15 15.78 5.94 -12.01
N MET A 16 16.62 5.07 -11.42
CA MET A 16 16.28 3.70 -11.00
C MET A 16 16.17 3.55 -9.47
N THR A 17 15.84 4.61 -8.73
CA THR A 17 15.53 4.49 -7.30
C THR A 17 14.25 3.67 -7.14
N ALA A 18 14.41 2.38 -6.84
CA ALA A 18 13.30 1.52 -6.48
C ALA A 18 12.76 1.97 -5.11
N ILE A 19 11.55 2.54 -5.09
CA ILE A 19 10.85 2.78 -3.84
C ILE A 19 10.27 1.44 -3.41
N TYR A 20 10.96 0.77 -2.49
CA TYR A 20 10.47 -0.46 -1.89
C TYR A 20 9.24 -0.14 -1.05
N ARG A 21 8.08 -0.70 -1.43
CA ARG A 21 6.84 -0.57 -0.67
C ARG A 21 6.42 -1.94 -0.15
N PRO A 22 6.01 -2.06 1.12
CA PRO A 22 5.54 -3.32 1.65
C PRO A 22 4.26 -3.75 0.92
N ILE A 23 4.20 -5.04 0.60
CA ILE A 23 2.98 -5.68 0.11
C ILE A 23 2.23 -6.16 1.36
N PRO A 24 1.04 -5.61 1.65
CA PRO A 24 0.25 -6.02 2.80
C PRO A 24 -0.24 -7.47 2.61
N PRO A 25 -0.22 -8.30 3.67
CA PRO A 25 -0.93 -9.57 3.62
C PRO A 25 -2.42 -9.29 3.45
N ARG A 26 -3.10 -10.26 2.83
CA ARG A 26 -4.55 -10.23 2.62
C ARG A 26 -5.17 -11.48 3.25
N ASP A 27 -6.45 -11.39 3.54
CA ASP A 27 -7.28 -12.55 3.91
C ASP A 27 -7.36 -13.58 2.76
N GLU A 28 -7.86 -14.80 3.02
CA GLU A 28 -8.02 -15.88 2.02
C GLU A 28 -8.77 -15.43 0.77
N ASP A 29 -9.79 -14.60 0.93
CA ASP A 29 -10.57 -14.04 -0.19
C ASP A 29 -9.86 -12.89 -0.92
N GLY A 30 -8.71 -12.41 -0.44
CA GLY A 30 -7.95 -11.32 -1.05
C GLY A 30 -8.59 -9.93 -0.92
N ASN A 31 -9.73 -9.83 -0.22
CA ASN A 31 -10.56 -8.62 -0.15
C ASN A 31 -10.25 -7.71 1.05
N ILE A 32 -9.61 -8.25 2.08
CA ILE A 32 -9.29 -7.54 3.32
C ILE A 32 -7.78 -7.48 3.46
N LEU A 33 -7.27 -6.28 3.66
CA LEU A 33 -5.87 -6.00 3.90
C LEU A 33 -5.57 -6.05 5.40
N PHE A 34 -4.37 -6.49 5.74
CA PHE A 34 -3.79 -6.24 7.06
C PHE A 34 -2.88 -5.01 6.99
N TYR A 35 -3.09 -4.06 7.89
CA TYR A 35 -2.34 -2.80 7.87
C TYR A 35 -0.84 -3.03 8.07
N LEU A 36 -0.04 -2.48 7.14
CA LEU A 36 1.40 -2.33 7.30
C LEU A 36 1.79 -0.86 7.11
N PRO A 37 2.67 -0.31 7.97
CA PRO A 37 3.15 1.06 7.78
C PRO A 37 3.90 1.17 6.44
N GLY A 38 3.53 2.15 5.63
CA GLY A 38 4.14 2.39 4.33
C GLY A 38 3.49 1.65 3.17
N MET A 39 2.43 0.86 3.40
CA MET A 39 1.70 0.15 2.35
C MET A 39 0.96 1.12 1.43
N ASN A 40 0.60 0.66 0.23
CA ASN A 40 -0.34 1.39 -0.61
C ASN A 40 -1.77 1.09 -0.16
N VAL A 41 -2.59 2.13 -0.03
CA VAL A 41 -4.03 2.02 0.25
C VAL A 41 -4.78 2.80 -0.81
N LEU A 42 -5.72 2.14 -1.49
CA LEU A 42 -6.61 2.79 -2.45
C LEU A 42 -7.98 3.05 -1.83
N VAL A 43 -8.72 4.02 -2.37
CA VAL A 43 -10.11 4.28 -1.96
C VAL A 43 -10.95 3.02 -2.16
N GLY A 44 -11.76 2.68 -1.16
CA GLY A 44 -12.64 1.52 -1.16
C GLY A 44 -11.97 0.22 -0.70
N GLU A 45 -10.65 0.20 -0.53
CA GLU A 45 -10.01 -0.98 0.06
C GLU A 45 -10.34 -1.11 1.55
N ARG A 46 -10.48 -2.37 1.99
CA ARG A 46 -10.86 -2.71 3.35
C ARG A 46 -9.65 -3.19 4.13
N CYS A 47 -9.53 -2.73 5.35
CA CYS A 47 -8.44 -3.06 6.25
C CYS A 47 -9.00 -3.55 7.58
N PHE A 48 -8.53 -4.70 8.06
CA PHE A 48 -8.93 -5.24 9.35
C PHE A 48 -7.80 -5.04 10.36
N THR A 49 -8.12 -4.33 11.44
CA THR A 49 -7.17 -4.06 12.53
C THR A 49 -7.90 -4.11 13.86
N ASP A 50 -7.26 -4.68 14.88
CA ASP A 50 -7.78 -4.71 16.26
C ASP A 50 -9.24 -5.22 16.38
N GLY A 51 -9.63 -6.19 15.54
CA GLY A 51 -10.99 -6.74 15.54
C GLY A 51 -12.05 -5.89 14.83
N VAL A 52 -11.66 -4.77 14.23
CA VAL A 52 -12.58 -3.83 13.56
C VAL A 52 -12.23 -3.71 12.07
N LEU A 53 -13.26 -3.73 11.22
CA LEU A 53 -13.11 -3.51 9.80
C LEU A 53 -13.19 -2.01 9.49
N TYR A 54 -12.24 -1.52 8.71
CA TYR A 54 -12.18 -0.16 8.21
C TYR A 54 -12.17 -0.16 6.68
N GLU A 55 -12.75 0.87 6.08
CA GLU A 55 -12.70 1.12 4.65
C GLU A 55 -11.96 2.43 4.39
N ALA A 56 -11.02 2.41 3.45
CA ALA A 56 -10.27 3.58 3.04
C ALA A 56 -11.19 4.54 2.26
N ILE A 57 -11.34 5.75 2.75
CA ILE A 57 -12.12 6.81 2.07
C ILE A 57 -11.22 7.76 1.26
N GLN A 58 -9.91 7.65 1.44
CA GLN A 58 -8.91 8.43 0.72
C GLN A 58 -7.77 7.50 0.24
N GLN A 59 -7.27 7.74 -0.97
CA GLN A 59 -6.09 7.05 -1.49
C GLN A 59 -4.83 7.58 -0.81
N MET A 60 -3.96 6.68 -0.36
CA MET A 60 -2.72 7.01 0.34
C MET A 60 -1.59 6.08 -0.10
N THR A 61 -0.54 6.65 -0.70
CA THR A 61 0.63 5.90 -1.18
C THR A 61 1.91 6.73 -0.95
N PRO A 62 2.74 6.44 0.06
CA PRO A 62 2.57 5.40 1.09
C PRO A 62 1.58 5.82 2.21
N CYS A 63 0.87 4.84 2.77
CA CYS A 63 -0.03 5.02 3.91
C CYS A 63 0.72 4.86 5.23
N ASN A 64 0.85 5.95 5.98
CA ASN A 64 1.46 5.98 7.31
C ASN A 64 0.44 6.19 8.43
N TRP A 65 -0.85 6.14 8.10
CA TRP A 65 -1.95 6.40 9.03
C TRP A 65 -2.61 5.07 9.40
N PRO A 66 -2.42 4.55 10.63
CA PRO A 66 -3.04 3.28 11.03
C PRO A 66 -4.55 3.45 11.22
N PRO A 67 -5.39 2.53 10.71
CA PRO A 67 -6.83 2.56 10.96
C PRO A 67 -7.13 2.51 12.46
N GLY A 68 -8.08 3.31 12.92
CA GLY A 68 -8.46 3.38 14.34
C GLY A 68 -7.57 4.24 15.23
N SER A 69 -6.48 4.81 14.69
CA SER A 69 -5.67 5.81 15.41
C SER A 69 -6.32 7.19 15.40
N ALA A 70 -6.03 8.01 16.40
CA ALA A 70 -6.53 9.38 16.48
C ALA A 70 -6.09 10.21 15.25
N GLY A 71 -7.03 10.96 14.66
CA GLY A 71 -6.75 11.80 13.50
C GLY A 71 -6.78 11.07 12.16
N THR A 72 -7.23 9.81 12.14
CA THR A 72 -7.31 9.01 10.91
C THR A 72 -8.71 8.92 10.31
N ASP A 73 -9.68 9.65 10.85
CA ASP A 73 -11.07 9.68 10.38
C ASP A 73 -11.23 10.24 8.96
N ALA A 74 -10.27 11.07 8.52
CA ALA A 74 -10.24 11.61 7.16
C ALA A 74 -9.79 10.56 6.11
N VAL A 75 -9.21 9.45 6.56
CA VAL A 75 -8.60 8.44 5.69
C VAL A 75 -9.26 7.06 5.85
N TRP A 76 -9.75 6.74 7.04
CA TRP A 76 -10.41 5.48 7.36
C TRP A 76 -11.80 5.75 7.94
N LYS A 77 -12.81 5.08 7.41
CA LYS A 77 -14.13 4.96 8.05
C LYS A 77 -14.30 3.56 8.63
N LYS A 78 -14.96 3.42 9.77
CA LYS A 78 -15.39 2.09 10.26
C LYS A 78 -16.39 1.51 9.27
N ALA A 79 -16.11 0.33 8.76
CA ALA A 79 -17.05 -0.43 7.94
C ALA A 79 -17.97 -1.24 8.87
N ALA A 80 -19.27 -1.21 8.61
CA ALA A 80 -20.19 -2.15 9.26
C ALA A 80 -19.91 -3.56 8.71
N VAL A 81 -19.91 -4.55 9.62
CA VAL A 81 -19.88 -5.99 9.28
C VAL A 81 -21.15 -6.39 8.56
#